data_AF-A0A4Q3EQK9-F1
#
_entry.id   AF-A0A4Q3EQK9-F1
#
_cell.length_a   1.000
_cell.length_b   1.000
_cell.length_c   1.000
_cell.angle_alpha   90.00
_cell.angle_beta   90.00
_cell.angle_gamma   90.00
#
_symmetry.space_group_name_H-M   'P 1'
#
loop_
_entity.id
_entity.type
_entity.pdbx_description
1 polymer ?
#
loop_
_entity_poly.entity_id
_entity_poly.type
_entity_poly.pdbx_seq_one_letter_code
_entity_poly.pdbx_strand_id
1 'polypeptide(L)'
;DDAVMKEFSLSANSNQRKPNSHLSILSMVDAWNKLQVNPYDNLICQTPPFRLRLGIAEYLFKNEELLEESIETALYDKSIRGDDLEFHSAVRDWSAIINYGDIEGYKLHFNQTQTFFKDRLEHGRHQSAEMIKRLMKD
;
A
#
# COMPACT_ATOMS: atom_id res chain seq x y z
N ASP A 1 -14.59 -9.12 1.21
CA ASP A 1 -14.64 -10.46 1.83
C ASP A 1 -13.21 -10.91 2.09
N ASP A 2 -12.83 -11.10 3.36
CA ASP A 2 -11.49 -11.50 3.77
C ASP A 2 -11.08 -12.87 3.19
N ALA A 3 -12.06 -13.71 2.85
CA ALA A 3 -11.84 -14.99 2.21
C ALA A 3 -11.21 -14.82 0.81
N VAL A 4 -11.70 -13.86 0.03
CA VAL A 4 -11.16 -13.55 -1.31
C VAL A 4 -9.74 -12.99 -1.18
N MET A 5 -9.49 -12.10 -0.22
CA MET A 5 -8.15 -11.52 -0.01
C MET A 5 -7.12 -12.57 0.42
N LYS A 6 -7.52 -13.58 1.20
CA LYS A 6 -6.65 -14.70 1.60
C LYS A 6 -6.25 -15.60 0.43
N GLU A 7 -7.14 -15.81 -0.53
CA GLU A 7 -6.88 -16.65 -1.72
C GLU A 7 -5.79 -16.05 -2.64
N PHE A 8 -5.68 -14.72 -2.66
CA PHE A 8 -4.67 -14.00 -3.44
C PHE A 8 -3.45 -13.54 -2.63
N SER A 9 -3.30 -14.02 -1.37
CA SER A 9 -2.14 -13.67 -0.57
C SER A 9 -0.84 -14.25 -1.16
N LEU A 10 0.14 -13.37 -1.40
CA LEU A 10 1.48 -13.74 -1.88
C LEU A 10 2.36 -14.36 -0.79
N SER A 11 1.93 -14.31 0.48
CA SER A 11 2.68 -14.90 1.60
C SER A 11 2.44 -16.42 1.64
N ALA A 12 3.39 -17.19 1.15
CA ALA A 12 3.39 -18.63 1.34
C ALA A 12 3.52 -18.96 2.85
N ASN A 13 2.46 -19.55 3.43
CA ASN A 13 2.49 -20.30 4.70
C ASN A 13 2.57 -19.55 6.04
N SER A 14 2.07 -18.32 6.19
CA SER A 14 1.91 -17.74 7.53
C SER A 14 0.52 -18.05 8.12
N ASN A 15 0.39 -19.18 8.84
CA ASN A 15 -0.80 -19.50 9.65
C ASN A 15 -1.02 -18.54 10.84
N GLN A 16 -0.11 -17.59 11.05
CA GLN A 16 -0.22 -16.56 12.08
C GLN A 16 -0.20 -15.18 11.42
N ARG A 17 -1.28 -14.43 11.65
CA ARG A 17 -1.35 -13.00 11.35
C ARG A 17 -0.27 -12.30 12.19
N LYS A 18 0.75 -11.75 11.54
CA LYS A 18 1.72 -10.86 12.22
C LYS A 18 1.09 -9.46 12.28
N PRO A 19 1.00 -8.83 13.46
CA PRO A 19 0.58 -7.43 13.58
C PRO A 19 1.47 -6.53 12.72
N ASN A 20 0.89 -5.48 12.15
CA ASN A 20 1.58 -4.54 11.26
C ASN A 20 1.12 -3.11 11.58
N SER A 21 2.06 -2.16 11.58
CA SER A 21 1.76 -0.74 11.79
C SER A 21 0.85 -0.17 10.70
N HIS A 22 0.87 -0.78 9.51
CA HIS A 22 0.24 -0.30 8.30
C HIS A 22 0.57 1.16 8.00
N LEU A 23 1.79 1.59 8.35
CA LEU A 23 2.23 3.00 8.32
C LEU A 23 2.03 3.65 6.95
N SER A 24 2.22 2.91 5.86
CA SER A 24 2.01 3.42 4.50
C SER A 24 0.54 3.76 4.20
N ILE A 25 -0.41 3.02 4.75
CA ILE A 25 -1.85 3.28 4.60
C ILE A 25 -2.26 4.46 5.48
N LEU A 26 -1.82 4.47 6.74
CA LEU A 26 -2.08 5.58 7.66
C LEU A 26 -1.53 6.91 7.11
N SER A 27 -0.31 6.89 6.57
CA SER A 27 0.32 8.06 5.95
C SER A 27 -0.45 8.56 4.72
N MET A 28 -1.01 7.66 3.92
CA MET A 28 -1.82 8.02 2.75
C MET A 28 -3.11 8.75 3.17
N VAL A 29 -3.80 8.25 4.20
CA VAL A 29 -5.03 8.87 4.71
C VAL A 29 -4.75 10.20 5.40
N ASP A 30 -3.66 10.30 6.18
CA ASP A 30 -3.25 11.59 6.77
C ASP A 30 -2.93 12.62 5.68
N ALA A 31 -2.23 12.22 4.60
CA ALA A 31 -1.95 13.11 3.48
C ALA A 31 -3.23 13.64 2.81
N TRP A 32 -4.24 12.79 2.58
CA TRP A 32 -5.54 13.23 2.07
C TRP A 32 -6.21 14.24 2.99
N ASN A 33 -6.23 13.96 4.29
CA ASN A 33 -6.79 14.86 5.29
C ASN A 33 -6.04 16.20 5.31
N LYS A 34 -4.71 16.21 5.36
CA LYS A 34 -3.88 17.43 5.37
C LYS A 34 -4.06 18.28 4.11
N LEU A 35 -4.22 17.63 2.96
CA LEU A 35 -4.43 18.30 1.67
C LEU A 35 -5.90 18.63 1.38
N GLN A 36 -6.82 18.28 2.29
CA GLN A 36 -8.27 18.43 2.10
C GLN A 36 -8.76 17.77 0.80
N VAL A 37 -8.16 16.62 0.46
CA VAL A 37 -8.52 15.82 -0.71
C VAL A 37 -9.54 14.78 -0.29
N ASN A 38 -10.72 14.82 -0.89
CA ASN A 38 -11.67 13.73 -0.79
C ASN A 38 -11.37 12.68 -1.88
N PRO A 39 -10.89 11.47 -1.52
CA PRO A 39 -10.55 10.45 -2.52
C PRO A 39 -11.78 9.94 -3.29
N TYR A 40 -13.00 10.23 -2.84
CA TYR A 40 -14.24 9.80 -3.49
C TYR A 40 -14.71 10.74 -4.61
N ASP A 41 -14.29 12.01 -4.61
CA ASP A 41 -14.81 13.04 -5.52
C ASP A 41 -14.56 12.72 -7.01
N ASN A 42 -13.53 11.92 -7.31
CA ASN A 42 -13.15 11.55 -8.68
C ASN A 42 -13.28 10.05 -8.98
N LEU A 43 -14.10 9.30 -8.21
CA LEU A 43 -14.27 7.85 -8.35
C LEU A 43 -14.54 7.39 -9.80
N ILE A 44 -15.26 8.20 -10.58
CA ILE A 44 -15.62 7.91 -11.98
C ILE A 44 -14.38 7.82 -12.87
N CYS A 45 -13.33 8.59 -12.56
CA CYS A 45 -12.09 8.67 -13.35
C CYS A 45 -10.96 7.79 -12.80
N GLN A 46 -11.22 6.98 -11.77
CA GLN A 46 -10.18 6.22 -11.09
C GLN A 46 -9.93 4.85 -11.72
N THR A 47 -8.64 4.54 -11.87
CA THR A 47 -8.17 3.24 -12.33
C THR A 47 -8.45 2.16 -11.28
N PRO A 48 -8.62 0.88 -11.69
CA PRO A 48 -8.87 -0.20 -10.74
C PRO A 48 -7.85 -0.30 -9.59
N PRO A 49 -6.53 -0.08 -9.80
CA PRO A 49 -5.56 -0.03 -8.70
C PRO A 49 -5.81 1.08 -7.68
N PHE A 50 -6.31 2.24 -8.11
CA PHE A 50 -6.66 3.32 -7.18
C PHE A 50 -7.82 2.90 -6.28
N ARG A 51 -8.89 2.33 -6.86
CA ARG A 51 -10.04 1.84 -6.10
C ARG A 51 -9.64 0.77 -5.08
N LEU A 52 -8.71 -0.12 -5.46
CA LEU A 52 -8.16 -1.11 -4.55
C LEU A 52 -7.45 -0.46 -3.36
N ARG A 53 -6.59 0.55 -3.59
CA ARG A 53 -5.91 1.28 -2.50
C ARG A 53 -6.90 1.99 -1.58
N LEU A 54 -7.92 2.62 -2.15
CA LEU A 54 -8.99 3.26 -1.38
C LEU A 54 -9.74 2.22 -0.54
N GLY A 55 -10.12 1.08 -1.13
CA GLY A 55 -10.79 0.00 -0.41
C GLY A 55 -9.96 -0.60 0.73
N ILE A 56 -8.63 -0.72 0.56
CA ILE A 56 -7.72 -1.15 1.63
C ILE A 56 -7.69 -0.13 2.76
N ALA A 57 -7.65 1.17 2.45
CA ALA A 57 -7.73 2.21 3.47
C ALA A 57 -9.08 2.18 4.21
N GLU A 58 -10.19 2.05 3.49
CA GLU A 58 -11.51 1.92 4.10
C GLU A 58 -11.61 0.71 5.02
N TYR A 59 -11.08 -0.44 4.61
CA TYR A 59 -11.09 -1.65 5.41
C TYR A 59 -10.33 -1.45 6.74
N LEU A 60 -9.15 -0.81 6.69
CA LEU A 60 -8.39 -0.49 7.89
C LEU A 60 -9.17 0.44 8.83
N PHE A 61 -9.73 1.54 8.31
CA PHE A 61 -10.38 2.57 9.14
C PHE A 61 -11.81 2.23 9.59
N LYS A 62 -12.51 1.30 8.90
CA LYS A 62 -13.85 0.83 9.30
C LYS A 62 -13.80 -0.39 10.23
N ASN A 63 -12.62 -0.95 10.48
CA ASN A 63 -12.43 -2.06 11.41
C ASN A 63 -11.68 -1.56 12.66
N GLU A 64 -12.43 -1.26 13.72
CA GLU A 64 -11.89 -0.69 14.96
C GLU A 64 -10.81 -1.57 15.61
N GLU A 65 -11.02 -2.89 15.64
CA GLU A 65 -10.05 -3.84 16.21
C GLU A 65 -8.73 -3.85 15.43
N LEU A 66 -8.81 -3.86 14.09
CA LEU A 66 -7.61 -3.83 13.24
C LEU A 66 -6.91 -2.46 13.30
N LEU A 67 -7.66 -1.37 13.36
CA LEU A 67 -7.09 -0.03 13.49
C LEU A 67 -6.32 0.11 14.81
N GLU A 68 -6.92 -0.34 15.91
CA GLU A 68 -6.28 -0.32 17.24
C GLU A 68 -5.02 -1.20 17.26
N GLU A 69 -5.09 -2.43 16.72
CA GLU A 69 -3.92 -3.31 16.58
C GLU A 69 -2.80 -2.63 15.79
N SER A 70 -3.13 -1.90 14.73
CA SER A 70 -2.15 -1.19 13.90
C SER A 70 -1.47 -0.04 14.66
N ILE A 71 -2.25 0.74 15.40
CA ILE A 71 -1.74 1.86 16.22
C ILE A 71 -0.85 1.33 17.36
N GLU A 72 -1.32 0.32 18.08
CA GLU A 72 -0.56 -0.34 19.15
C GLU A 72 0.75 -0.93 18.61
N THR A 73 0.71 -1.57 17.44
CA THR A 73 1.90 -2.11 16.77
C THR A 73 2.88 -0.99 16.42
N ALA A 74 2.41 0.12 15.85
CA ALA A 74 3.26 1.26 15.49
C ALA A 74 3.94 1.90 16.71
N LEU A 75 3.25 1.97 17.86
CA LEU A 75 3.76 2.59 19.08
C LEU A 75 4.74 1.67 19.83
N TYR A 76 4.40 0.38 19.96
CA TYR A 76 5.03 -0.50 20.95
C TYR A 76 5.81 -1.67 20.36
N ASP A 77 5.47 -2.16 19.17
CA ASP A 77 6.22 -3.26 18.58
C ASP A 77 7.58 -2.77 18.04
N LYS A 78 8.67 -3.27 18.62
CA LYS A 78 10.02 -2.92 18.17
C LYS A 78 10.42 -3.67 16.90
N SER A 79 9.74 -4.78 16.58
CA SER A 79 10.06 -5.62 15.43
C SER A 79 9.68 -4.98 14.10
N ILE A 80 8.70 -4.07 14.08
CA ILE A 80 8.24 -3.38 12.86
C ILE A 80 9.05 -2.11 12.56
N ARG A 81 9.76 -1.54 13.54
CA ARG A 81 10.45 -0.25 13.42
C ARG A 81 11.48 -0.21 12.29
N GLY A 82 12.12 -1.33 11.99
CA GLY A 82 13.02 -1.44 10.84
C GLY A 82 12.28 -1.19 9.53
N ASP A 83 11.16 -1.90 9.33
CA ASP A 83 10.32 -1.76 8.13
C ASP A 83 9.72 -0.36 8.02
N ASP A 84 9.26 0.22 9.13
CA ASP A 84 8.72 1.59 9.18
C ASP A 84 9.79 2.65 8.85
N LEU A 85 11.02 2.45 9.32
CA LEU A 85 12.15 3.35 9.02
C LEU A 85 12.57 3.26 7.55
N GLU A 86 12.56 2.07 6.97
CA GLU A 86 12.83 1.86 5.54
C GLU A 86 11.75 2.54 4.69
N PHE A 87 10.46 2.40 5.07
CA PHE A 87 9.36 3.11 4.41
C PHE A 87 9.57 4.63 4.48
N HIS A 88 9.83 5.17 5.66
CA HIS A 88 10.08 6.60 5.84
C HIS A 88 11.26 7.10 5.00
N SER A 89 12.36 6.34 4.97
CA SER A 89 13.57 6.69 4.21
C SER A 89 13.29 6.69 2.71
N ALA A 90 12.59 5.67 2.19
CA ALA A 90 12.19 5.60 0.79
C ALA A 90 11.30 6.80 0.39
N VAL A 91 10.31 7.17 1.21
CA VAL A 91 9.46 8.34 0.95
C VAL A 91 10.28 9.63 0.90
N ARG A 92 11.26 9.78 1.80
CA ARG A 92 12.17 10.93 1.81
C ARG A 92 13.00 11.03 0.54
N ASP A 93 13.52 9.91 0.04
CA ASP A 93 14.32 9.86 -1.18
C ASP A 93 13.48 10.28 -2.40
N TRP A 94 12.28 9.74 -2.55
CA TRP A 94 11.35 10.15 -3.61
C TRP A 94 10.98 11.63 -3.52
N SER A 95 10.71 12.13 -2.31
CA SER A 95 10.41 13.54 -2.07
C SER A 95 11.58 14.45 -2.49
N ALA A 96 12.82 14.06 -2.17
CA ALA A 96 14.01 14.81 -2.57
C ALA A 96 14.17 14.87 -4.09
N ILE A 97 14.03 13.73 -4.79
CA ILE A 97 14.11 13.66 -6.26
C ILE A 97 13.09 14.60 -6.91
N ILE A 98 11.84 14.56 -6.44
CA ILE A 98 10.75 15.41 -6.96
C ILE A 98 11.04 16.88 -6.69
N ASN A 99 11.46 17.21 -5.47
CA ASN A 99 11.72 18.60 -5.06
C ASN A 99 12.88 19.24 -5.84
N TYR A 100 13.89 18.46 -6.23
CA TYR A 100 14.98 18.96 -7.09
C TYR A 100 14.62 19.01 -8.58
N GLY A 101 13.48 18.47 -8.99
CA GLY A 101 13.12 18.35 -10.41
C GLY A 101 14.07 17.44 -11.19
N ASP A 102 14.75 16.51 -10.51
CA ASP A 102 15.73 15.61 -11.12
C ASP A 102 15.03 14.45 -11.86
N ILE A 103 14.66 14.71 -13.11
CA ILE A 103 13.96 13.74 -13.95
C ILE A 103 14.82 12.52 -14.29
N GLU A 104 16.13 12.68 -14.38
CA GLU A 104 17.04 11.57 -14.68
C GLU A 104 17.22 10.68 -13.44
N GLY A 105 17.36 11.28 -12.26
CA GLY A 105 17.32 10.57 -10.98
C GLY A 105 16.00 9.82 -10.79
N TYR A 106 14.86 10.45 -11.10
CA TYR A 106 13.55 9.80 -11.07
C TYR A 106 13.51 8.55 -11.97
N LYS A 107 13.91 8.68 -13.24
CA LYS A 107 13.92 7.55 -14.19
C LYS A 107 14.84 6.44 -13.73
N LEU A 108 16.04 6.78 -13.27
CA LEU A 108 17.00 5.79 -12.78
C LEU A 108 16.42 5.00 -11.62
N HIS A 109 15.92 5.69 -10.60
CA HIS A 109 15.35 5.07 -9.40
C HIS A 109 14.13 4.20 -9.76
N PHE A 110 13.24 4.73 -10.61
CA PHE A 110 12.08 3.98 -11.10
C PHE A 110 12.47 2.70 -11.84
N ASN A 111 13.41 2.78 -12.78
CA ASN A 111 13.84 1.64 -13.59
C ASN A 111 14.58 0.58 -12.76
N GLN A 112 15.32 0.99 -11.71
CA GLN A 112 15.91 0.07 -10.75
C GLN A 112 14.85 -0.71 -9.98
N THR A 113 13.84 -0.02 -9.43
CA THR A 113 12.71 -0.68 -8.76
C THR A 113 11.96 -1.61 -9.72
N GLN A 114 11.69 -1.16 -10.95
CA GLN A 114 11.04 -1.98 -11.98
C GLN A 114 11.85 -3.25 -12.29
N THR A 115 13.18 -3.12 -12.43
CA THR A 115 14.08 -4.23 -12.74
C THR A 115 14.13 -5.24 -11.61
N PHE A 116 14.19 -4.78 -10.36
CA PHE A 116 14.14 -5.66 -9.18
C PHE A 116 12.87 -6.53 -9.15
N PHE A 117 11.73 -5.96 -9.54
CA PHE A 117 10.46 -6.70 -9.56
C PHE A 117 10.21 -7.47 -10.86
N LYS A 118 11.08 -7.38 -11.88
CA LYS A 118 10.81 -7.89 -13.24
C LYS A 118 10.27 -9.32 -13.28
N ASP A 119 10.90 -10.23 -12.55
CA ASP A 119 10.51 -11.65 -12.53
C ASP A 119 9.21 -11.92 -11.74
N ARG A 120 8.83 -11.00 -10.86
CA ARG A 120 7.61 -11.07 -10.05
C ARG A 120 6.46 -10.26 -10.64
N LEU A 121 6.73 -9.34 -11.57
CA LEU A 121 5.73 -8.46 -12.18
C LEU A 121 4.72 -9.24 -13.01
N GLU A 122 5.14 -10.24 -13.78
CA GLU A 122 4.19 -11.02 -14.58
C GLU A 122 3.22 -11.81 -13.69
N HIS A 123 3.75 -12.51 -12.69
CA HIS A 123 2.94 -13.28 -11.74
C HIS A 123 2.01 -12.36 -10.93
N GLY A 124 2.55 -11.28 -10.37
CA GLY A 124 1.79 -10.31 -9.59
C GLY A 124 0.73 -9.59 -10.41
N ARG A 125 1.01 -9.26 -11.68
CA ARG A 125 0.03 -8.66 -12.60
C ARG A 125 -1.13 -9.61 -12.87
N HIS A 126 -0.85 -10.89 -13.13
CA HIS A 126 -1.90 -11.88 -13.38
C HIS A 126 -2.80 -12.07 -12.15
N GLN A 127 -2.21 -12.27 -10.97
CA GLN A 127 -2.97 -12.45 -9.72
C GLN A 127 -3.77 -11.19 -9.35
N SER A 128 -3.17 -10.00 -9.47
CA SER A 128 -3.85 -8.74 -9.16
C SER A 128 -5.02 -8.48 -10.13
N ALA A 129 -4.85 -8.79 -11.42
CA ALA A 129 -5.91 -8.64 -12.41
C ALA A 129 -7.09 -9.57 -12.14
N GLU A 130 -6.82 -10.82 -11.75
CA GLU A 130 -7.88 -11.79 -11.44
C GLU A 130 -8.62 -11.43 -10.15
N MET A 131 -7.89 -10.96 -9.11
CA MET A 131 -8.49 -10.45 -7.88
C MET A 131 -9.42 -9.26 -8.16
N ILE A 132 -8.94 -8.25 -8.91
CA ILE A 132 -9.74 -7.07 -9.29
C ILE A 132 -10.97 -7.48 -10.08
N LYS A 133 -10.83 -8.39 -11.05
CA LYS A 133 -11.94 -8.88 -11.86
C LYS A 133 -13.01 -9.57 -11.03
N ARG A 134 -12.62 -10.28 -9.96
CA ARG A 134 -13.56 -10.94 -9.05
C ARG A 134 -14.28 -9.92 -8.16
N LEU A 135 -13.54 -8.98 -7.59
CA LEU A 135 -14.09 -7.87 -6.79
C LEU A 135 -15.04 -6.93 -7.58
N MET A 136 -14.94 -6.90 -8.91
CA MET A 136 -15.84 -6.10 -9.77
C MET A 136 -17.08 -6.86 -10.25
N LYS A 137 -17.16 -8.18 -10.02
CA LYS A 137 -18.30 -9.03 -10.42
C LYS A 137 -19.31 -9.26 -9.30
N ASP A 138 -18.88 -9.04 -8.06
CA ASP A 138 -19.73 -9.02 -6.86
C ASP A 138 -20.23 -7.58 -6.60
#